data_AF-R0KP97-F1
#
_entry.id   AF-R0KP97-F1
#
_cell.length_a   1.000
_cell.length_b   1.000
_cell.length_c   1.000
_cell.angle_alpha   90.00
_cell.angle_beta   90.00
_cell.angle_gamma   90.00
#
_symmetry.space_group_name_H-M   'P 1'
#
loop_
_entity.id
_entity.type
_entity.pdbx_description
1 polymer ?
#
loop_
_entity_poly.entity_id
_entity_poly.type
_entity_poly.pdbx_seq_one_letter_code
_entity_poly.pdbx_strand_id
1 'polypeptide(L)'
;MLSCAGADRLQTGMRRSFGKPYGRAARVVFNKTVMSIRTKKNYQGIAQEALKRAKYKFPGKYEVQVSEKWGFTNIFADEFIKLKEKNRLLSNGSTVTIIKEKGSIEEFRMKVENAL
;
A
#
# COMPACT_ATOMS: atom_id res chain seq x y z
N MET A 1 20.48 -28.62 -8.08
CA MET A 1 21.82 -29.20 -7.89
C MET A 1 21.64 -30.46 -7.06
N LEU A 2 22.26 -31.57 -7.44
CA LEU A 2 22.12 -32.83 -6.70
C LEU A 2 23.01 -32.73 -5.46
N SER A 3 22.43 -32.97 -4.27
CA SER A 3 23.16 -32.91 -2.99
C SER A 3 23.62 -34.28 -2.49
N CYS A 4 23.52 -35.32 -3.33
CA CYS A 4 23.82 -36.70 -2.96
C CYS A 4 25.30 -37.07 -3.20
N ALA A 5 25.80 -38.10 -2.52
CA ALA A 5 27.15 -38.64 -2.76
C ALA A 5 27.31 -39.08 -4.22
N GLY A 6 28.43 -38.70 -4.85
CA GLY A 6 28.68 -38.99 -6.27
C GLY A 6 27.88 -38.12 -7.25
N ALA A 7 27.29 -36.99 -6.81
CA ALA A 7 26.54 -36.07 -7.66
C ALA A 7 27.31 -35.62 -8.92
N ASP A 8 28.64 -35.49 -8.85
CA ASP A 8 29.48 -35.08 -9.98
C ASP A 8 29.41 -36.07 -11.16
N ARG A 9 29.14 -37.35 -10.89
CA ARG A 9 28.99 -38.37 -11.95
C ARG A 9 27.71 -38.23 -12.77
N LEU A 10 26.68 -37.59 -12.21
CA LEU A 10 25.34 -37.48 -12.80
C LEU A 10 24.95 -36.06 -13.14
N GLN A 11 25.52 -35.07 -12.45
CA GLN A 11 25.19 -33.67 -12.62
C GLN A 11 25.98 -33.09 -13.79
N THR A 12 25.31 -32.41 -14.70
CA THR A 12 25.94 -31.77 -15.87
C THR A 12 26.57 -30.41 -15.54
N GLY A 13 26.86 -30.11 -14.27
CA GLY A 13 27.32 -28.81 -13.81
C GLY A 13 26.42 -27.66 -14.28
N MET A 14 27.01 -26.68 -14.96
CA MET A 14 26.34 -25.49 -15.49
C MET A 14 25.76 -25.66 -16.90
N ARG A 15 25.86 -26.86 -17.51
CA ARG A 15 25.28 -27.11 -18.83
C ARG A 15 23.75 -27.04 -18.75
N ARG A 16 23.12 -26.19 -19.58
CA ARG A 16 21.66 -25.93 -19.61
C ARG A 16 21.11 -25.50 -18.24
N SER A 17 21.76 -24.53 -17.60
CA SER A 17 21.47 -24.05 -16.25
C SER A 17 20.19 -23.22 -16.09
N PHE A 18 19.40 -22.99 -17.14
CA PHE A 18 18.15 -22.23 -17.02
C PHE A 18 17.20 -22.92 -16.03
N GLY A 19 16.85 -22.19 -14.97
CA GLY A 19 16.09 -22.72 -13.85
C GLY A 19 14.64 -23.01 -14.20
N LYS A 20 14.01 -23.86 -13.40
CA LYS A 20 12.54 -24.00 -13.37
C LYS A 20 11.94 -22.93 -12.45
N PRO A 21 10.71 -22.45 -12.70
CA PRO A 21 10.03 -21.55 -11.77
C PRO A 21 9.88 -22.20 -10.38
N TYR A 22 10.34 -21.52 -9.33
CA TYR A 22 10.26 -22.02 -7.95
C TYR A 22 9.39 -21.14 -7.05
N GLY A 23 9.39 -19.82 -7.26
CA GLY A 23 8.66 -18.88 -6.42
C GLY A 23 8.42 -17.54 -7.12
N ARG A 24 7.71 -16.65 -6.41
CA ARG A 24 7.43 -15.27 -6.82
C ARG A 24 8.08 -14.30 -5.85
N ALA A 25 8.50 -13.15 -6.36
CA ALA A 25 9.06 -12.07 -5.55
C ALA A 25 8.47 -10.73 -6.00
N ALA A 26 8.37 -9.78 -5.08
CA ALA A 26 7.97 -8.40 -5.36
C ALA A 26 9.21 -7.51 -5.49
N ARG A 27 9.30 -6.75 -6.60
CA ARG A 27 10.37 -5.75 -6.79
C ARG A 27 9.98 -4.44 -6.09
N VAL A 28 10.77 -4.03 -5.12
CA VAL A 28 10.59 -2.79 -4.33
C VAL A 28 11.76 -1.85 -4.61
N VAL A 29 11.48 -0.56 -4.72
CA VAL A 29 12.48 0.51 -4.90
C VAL A 29 12.51 1.38 -3.65
N PHE A 30 13.54 2.21 -3.50
CA PHE A 30 13.62 3.17 -2.39
C PHE A 30 12.39 4.09 -2.35
N ASN A 31 11.99 4.48 -1.14
CA ASN A 31 10.81 5.32 -0.87
C ASN A 31 9.47 4.75 -1.37
N LYS A 32 9.42 3.47 -1.74
CA LYS A 32 8.16 2.79 -2.06
C LYS A 32 7.57 2.15 -0.82
N THR A 33 6.31 2.46 -0.52
CA THR A 33 5.56 1.85 0.57
C THR A 33 5.35 0.35 0.33
N VAL A 34 5.70 -0.48 1.31
CA VAL A 34 5.51 -1.95 1.27
C VAL A 34 4.21 -2.37 1.95
N MET A 35 3.93 -1.82 3.13
CA MET A 35 2.71 -2.06 3.89
C MET A 35 2.15 -0.73 4.39
N SER A 36 0.83 -0.63 4.49
CA SER A 36 0.14 0.53 5.05
C SER A 36 -1.01 0.06 5.93
N ILE A 37 -1.25 0.78 7.04
CA ILE A 37 -2.30 0.47 8.01
C ILE A 37 -3.08 1.76 8.27
N ARG A 38 -4.41 1.68 8.25
CA ARG A 38 -5.30 2.78 8.62
C ARG A 38 -6.05 2.40 9.89
N THR A 39 -5.91 3.22 10.93
CA THR A 39 -6.59 3.03 12.22
C THR A 39 -7.07 4.38 12.77
N LYS A 40 -7.88 4.34 13.83
CA LYS A 40 -8.21 5.53 14.61
C LYS A 40 -6.95 6.01 15.36
N LYS A 41 -6.88 7.32 15.66
CA LYS A 41 -5.73 7.95 16.36
C LYS A 41 -5.32 7.21 17.65
N ASN A 42 -6.30 6.68 18.39
CA ASN A 42 -6.07 5.94 19.64
C ASN A 42 -5.20 4.69 19.48
N TYR A 43 -5.16 4.07 18.29
CA TYR A 43 -4.40 2.84 18.03
C TYR A 43 -3.08 3.07 17.30
N GLN A 44 -2.63 4.32 17.19
CA GLN A 44 -1.40 4.66 16.46
C GLN A 44 -0.17 3.95 17.01
N GLY A 45 0.01 3.95 18.34
CA GLY A 45 1.16 3.28 18.97
C GLY A 45 1.18 1.77 18.71
N ILE A 46 0.02 1.12 18.76
CA ILE A 46 -0.13 -0.31 18.45
C ILE A 46 0.21 -0.59 16.99
N ALA A 47 -0.25 0.26 16.06
CA ALA A 47 0.05 0.10 14.64
C ALA A 47 1.56 0.27 14.33
N GLN A 48 2.23 1.22 14.98
CA GLN A 48 3.67 1.42 14.84
C GLN A 48 4.47 0.22 15.36
N GLU A 49 4.11 -0.30 16.53
CA GLU A 49 4.72 -1.51 17.12
C GLU A 49 4.52 -2.73 16.20
N ALA A 50 3.33 -2.90 15.62
CA ALA A 50 3.05 -3.99 14.68
C ALA A 50 3.91 -3.90 13.41
N LEU A 51 4.04 -2.71 12.82
CA LEU A 51 4.91 -2.50 11.64
C LEU A 51 6.39 -2.68 11.98
N LYS A 52 6.82 -2.27 13.17
CA LYS A 52 8.19 -2.52 13.66
C LYS A 52 8.47 -4.02 13.75
N ARG A 53 7.52 -4.82 14.23
CA ARG A 53 7.63 -6.29 14.27
C ARG A 53 7.62 -6.90 12.87
N ALA A 54 6.76 -6.42 11.97
CA ALA A 54 6.69 -6.88 10.59
C ALA A 54 8.00 -6.61 9.82
N LYS A 55 8.65 -5.47 10.07
CA LYS A 55 9.95 -5.11 9.47
C LYS A 55 11.03 -6.18 9.70
N TYR A 56 11.04 -6.88 10.84
CA TYR A 56 12.02 -7.95 11.10
C TYR A 56 11.85 -9.17 10.18
N LYS A 57 10.72 -9.29 9.47
CA LYS A 57 10.46 -10.36 8.51
C LYS A 57 10.87 -9.99 7.08
N PHE A 58 11.26 -8.74 6.85
CA PHE A 58 11.75 -8.28 5.56
C PHE A 58 13.28 -8.11 5.57
N PRO A 59 13.96 -8.45 4.46
CA PRO A 59 15.40 -8.22 4.34
C PRO A 59 15.71 -6.73 4.14
N GLY A 60 16.75 -6.21 4.81
CA GLY A 60 17.22 -4.83 4.63
C GLY A 60 16.67 -3.82 5.64
N LYS A 61 16.82 -2.52 5.34
CA LYS A 61 16.42 -1.42 6.23
C LYS A 61 15.12 -0.78 5.74
N TYR A 62 14.10 -0.84 6.57
CA TYR A 62 12.83 -0.15 6.38
C TYR A 62 12.59 0.90 7.46
N GLU A 63 11.71 1.86 7.18
CA GLU A 63 11.31 2.89 8.13
C GLU A 63 9.80 2.83 8.34
N VAL A 64 9.37 3.07 9.58
CA VAL A 64 7.94 3.20 9.92
C VAL A 64 7.66 4.69 10.00
N GLN A 65 6.80 5.18 9.10
CA GLN A 65 6.42 6.59 9.02
C GLN A 65 4.92 6.74 9.23
N VAL A 66 4.53 7.84 9.89
CA VAL A 66 3.13 8.24 10.02
C VAL A 66 2.81 9.18 8.88
N SER A 67 1.79 8.84 8.10
CA SER A 67 1.32 9.68 7.00
C SER A 67 0.54 10.88 7.53
N GLU A 68 0.75 12.05 6.92
CA GLU A 68 -0.06 13.27 7.12
C GLU A 68 -1.39 13.21 6.34
N LYS A 69 -1.53 12.21 5.45
CA LYS A 69 -2.75 12.00 4.66
C LYS A 69 -3.84 11.35 5.49
N TRP A 70 -5.10 11.59 5.10
CA TRP A 70 -6.24 10.95 5.73
C TRP A 70 -6.36 9.48 5.31
N GLY A 71 -5.73 8.58 6.07
CA GLY A 71 -5.80 7.14 5.84
C GLY A 71 -5.20 6.72 4.49
N PHE A 72 -5.98 6.05 3.64
CA PHE A 72 -5.56 5.59 2.31
C PHE A 72 -5.94 6.55 1.18
N THR A 73 -6.27 7.80 1.51
CA THR A 73 -6.56 8.84 0.53
C THR A 73 -5.28 9.57 0.13
N ASN A 74 -5.33 10.28 -0.99
CA ASN A 74 -4.23 11.17 -1.41
C ASN A 74 -4.35 12.59 -0.85
N ILE A 75 -5.26 12.81 0.10
CA ILE A 75 -5.62 14.12 0.63
C ILE A 75 -4.98 14.28 2.02
N PHE A 76 -4.42 15.45 2.32
CA PHE A 76 -3.91 15.75 3.65
C PHE A 76 -5.05 15.78 4.68
N ALA A 77 -4.77 15.45 5.94
CA ALA A 77 -5.79 15.38 6.99
C ALA A 77 -6.56 16.70 7.15
N ASP A 78 -5.86 17.83 7.13
CA ASP A 78 -6.46 19.16 7.30
C ASP A 78 -7.35 19.54 6.12
N GLU A 79 -6.91 19.21 4.90
CA GLU A 79 -7.68 19.46 3.68
C GLU A 79 -8.92 18.56 3.62
N PHE A 80 -8.79 17.30 4.06
CA PHE A 80 -9.92 16.37 4.13
C PHE A 80 -11.03 16.90 5.04
N ILE A 81 -10.67 17.45 6.21
CA ILE A 81 -11.63 18.03 7.15
C ILE A 81 -12.35 19.22 6.50
N LYS A 82 -11.61 20.14 5.86
CA LYS A 82 -12.18 21.29 5.14
C LYS A 82 -13.11 20.88 4.00
N LEU A 83 -12.75 19.85 3.23
CA LEU A 83 -13.57 19.35 2.12
C LEU A 83 -14.82 18.63 2.62
N LYS A 84 -14.73 17.97 3.77
CA LYS A 84 -15.88 17.37 4.44
C LYS A 84 -16.84 18.43 4.95
N GLU A 85 -16.36 19.47 5.63
CA GLU A 85 -17.20 20.60 6.08
C GLU A 85 -17.90 21.31 4.91
N LYS A 86 -17.30 21.30 3.71
CA LYS A 86 -17.88 21.88 2.50
C LYS A 86 -18.79 20.92 1.72
N ASN A 87 -19.06 19.71 2.20
CA ASN A 87 -19.83 18.66 1.52
C ASN A 87 -19.31 18.41 0.08
N ARG A 88 -17.97 18.37 -0.09
CA ARG A 88 -17.31 18.15 -1.39
C ARG A 88 -16.66 16.77 -1.52
N LEU A 89 -16.95 15.85 -0.61
CA LEU A 89 -16.42 14.48 -0.64
C LEU A 89 -17.54 13.48 -0.89
N LEU A 90 -17.32 12.57 -1.82
CA LEU A 90 -18.20 11.42 -2.07
C LEU A 90 -17.55 10.16 -1.50
N SER A 91 -18.30 9.37 -0.74
CA SER A 91 -17.83 8.08 -0.21
C SER A 91 -17.89 6.99 -1.28
N ASN A 92 -16.78 6.29 -1.52
CA ASN A 92 -16.75 5.05 -2.31
C ASN A 92 -16.33 3.87 -1.43
N GLY A 93 -16.77 3.85 -0.16
CA GLY A 93 -16.40 2.84 0.82
C GLY A 93 -15.04 3.10 1.46
N SER A 94 -13.97 2.48 0.95
CA SER A 94 -12.62 2.64 1.53
C SER A 94 -11.86 3.87 1.03
N THR A 95 -12.28 4.42 -0.11
CA THR A 95 -11.70 5.60 -0.75
C THR A 95 -12.74 6.71 -0.87
N VAL A 96 -12.29 7.93 -1.18
CA VAL A 96 -13.17 9.08 -1.43
C VAL A 96 -12.88 9.69 -2.81
N THR A 97 -13.91 10.26 -3.42
CA THR A 97 -13.78 11.11 -4.60
C THR A 97 -14.07 12.56 -4.22
N ILE A 98 -13.24 13.49 -4.70
CA ILE A 98 -13.50 14.93 -4.56
C ILE A 98 -14.49 15.36 -5.64
N ILE A 99 -15.57 16.02 -5.23
CA ILE A 99 -16.55 16.62 -6.14
C ILE A 99 -15.91 17.88 -6.77
N LYS A 100 -15.59 17.78 -8.06
CA LYS A 100 -15.01 18.88 -8.84
C LYS A 100 -16.10 19.72 -9.48
N GLU A 101 -15.80 20.99 -9.73
CA GLU A 101 -16.67 21.92 -10.46
C GLU A 101 -16.51 21.73 -11.97
N LYS A 102 -16.75 20.50 -12.42
CA LYS A 102 -16.66 20.08 -13.82
C LYS A 102 -17.81 19.13 -14.14
N GLY A 103 -18.36 19.23 -15.34
CA GLY A 103 -19.49 18.42 -15.81
C GLY A 103 -20.80 19.20 -15.85
N SER A 104 -21.91 18.49 -16.04
CA SER A 104 -23.26 19.08 -16.00
C SER A 104 -23.58 19.60 -14.59
N ILE A 105 -24.30 20.72 -14.54
CA ILE A 105 -24.78 21.32 -13.28
C ILE A 105 -25.71 20.34 -12.55
N GLU A 106 -26.50 19.55 -13.28
CA GLU A 106 -27.41 18.56 -12.70
C GLU A 106 -26.64 17.46 -11.97
N GLU A 107 -25.63 16.87 -12.62
CA GLU A 107 -24.77 15.87 -11.99
C GLU A 107 -24.02 16.41 -10.79
N PHE A 108 -23.58 17.67 -10.87
CA PHE A 108 -22.89 18.32 -9.77
C PHE A 108 -23.81 18.44 -8.54
N ARG A 109 -25.06 18.90 -8.74
CA ARG A 109 -26.06 18.99 -7.66
C ARG A 109 -26.33 17.63 -7.02
N MET A 110 -26.56 16.60 -7.84
CA MET A 110 -26.78 15.24 -7.33
C MET A 110 -25.58 14.71 -6.51
N LYS A 111 -24.35 15.01 -6.94
CA LYS A 111 -23.15 14.58 -6.21
C LYS A 111 -23.01 15.30 -4.87
N VAL A 112 -23.34 16.60 -4.82
CA VAL A 112 -23.30 17.40 -3.59
C VAL A 112 -24.35 16.94 -2.58
N GLU A 113 -25.55 16.54 -3.04
CA GLU A 113 -26.58 15.97 -2.17
C GLU A 113 -26.16 14.65 -1.51
N ASN A 114 -25.41 13.82 -2.24
CA ASN A 114 -24.92 12.53 -1.77
C ASN A 114 -23.53 12.61 -1.09
N ALA A 115 -23.08 13.82 -0.72
CA ALA A 115 -21.79 14.02 -0.10
C ALA A 115 -21.73 13.50 1.35
N LEU A 116 -20.49 13.28 1.82
CA LEU A 116 -20.10 12.79 3.15
C LEU A 116 -20.13 13.85 4.26
#